data_AF-A0A260M3U7-F1
#
_entry.id   AF-A0A260M3U7-F1
#
_cell.length_a   1.000
_cell.length_b   1.000
_cell.length_c   1.000
_cell.angle_alpha   90.00
_cell.angle_beta   90.00
_cell.angle_gamma   90.00
#
_symmetry.space_group_name_H-M   'P 1'
#
loop_
_entity.id
_entity.type
_entity.pdbx_description
1 polymer ?
#
loop_
_entity_poly.entity_id
_entity_poly.type
_entity_poly.pdbx_seq_one_letter_code
_entity_poly.pdbx_strand_id
1 'polypeptide(L)'
;MRILHTSDWHIGRTFHGVDLLADQGAVLESIAELVAAQSIDVVVVPGDIYDRAVPSADAVLVCNRGLEAIRAAGAVIVATSGNHDSPARLGAGAAFASAGGLHLMTRVGDVATPVVIEDEHGSVAFYGIPYLEPETTRAELDVPTARTHAEVLSAAMDRIRGDLATRNEAGQHHRSVVLAHAFIVGGEATGSERSISSGGIETAPASAFDGVDYVALGHLHSPQTLTDRVRYSGSPLPYSFGERSHRKAVWILDLDANGLGTVERVDLPVVRGLARIEGTVEQLTTDAAYCEYEDHYVSAVLTDEVRPVDAMRLLQQRFPHAIHLEWRRPEGSGELRYRDRVRGRSDLDIATSFVTDMRSVPTAAESGLLARALASVHRETEAIRGTATTADRGAA
;
A
#
# COMPACT_ATOMS: atom_id res chain seq x y z
N MET A 1 -9.46 19.52 23.35
CA MET A 1 -9.98 18.42 22.50
C MET A 1 -8.88 17.43 22.17
N ARG A 2 -9.13 16.13 22.36
CA ARG A 2 -8.20 15.04 22.03
C ARG A 2 -8.59 14.38 20.71
N ILE A 3 -7.64 14.30 19.78
CA ILE A 3 -7.87 13.85 18.40
C ILE A 3 -6.96 12.66 18.08
N LEU A 4 -7.51 11.62 17.46
CA LEU A 4 -6.75 10.51 16.88
C LEU A 4 -6.69 10.66 15.37
N HIS A 5 -5.49 10.65 14.81
CA HIS A 5 -5.23 10.71 13.38
C HIS A 5 -4.71 9.35 12.87
N THR A 6 -5.48 8.75 11.96
CA THR A 6 -5.19 7.51 11.21
C THR A 6 -5.59 7.69 9.75
N SER A 7 -4.96 7.02 8.78
CA SER A 7 -5.28 7.18 7.36
C SER A 7 -5.02 5.89 6.58
N ASP A 8 -5.25 5.91 5.27
CA ASP A 8 -4.78 4.86 4.34
C ASP A 8 -5.23 3.45 4.77
N TRP A 9 -6.50 3.34 5.17
CA TRP A 9 -7.09 2.07 5.62
C TRP A 9 -7.15 1.05 4.49
N HIS A 10 -7.35 1.48 3.25
CA HIS A 10 -7.43 0.63 2.06
C HIS A 10 -8.28 -0.65 2.28
N ILE A 11 -9.47 -0.51 2.86
CA ILE A 11 -10.31 -1.66 3.18
C ILE A 11 -10.63 -2.44 1.89
N GLY A 12 -10.41 -3.76 1.92
CA GLY A 12 -10.52 -4.66 0.78
C GLY A 12 -9.24 -4.81 -0.06
N ARG A 13 -8.12 -4.23 0.36
CA ARG A 13 -6.81 -4.47 -0.26
C ARG A 13 -6.37 -5.92 -0.05
N THR A 14 -5.68 -6.46 -1.04
CA THR A 14 -5.00 -7.77 -0.93
C THR A 14 -3.49 -7.59 -0.85
N PHE A 15 -2.81 -8.52 -0.19
CA PHE A 15 -1.35 -8.55 -0.10
C PHE A 15 -0.82 -9.82 -0.76
N HIS A 16 -0.16 -9.67 -1.91
CA HIS A 16 0.25 -10.80 -2.77
C HIS A 16 -0.90 -11.78 -3.09
N GLY A 17 -2.13 -11.26 -3.24
CA GLY A 17 -3.31 -12.06 -3.56
C GLY A 17 -4.04 -12.64 -2.35
N VAL A 18 -3.52 -12.45 -1.14
CA VAL A 18 -4.20 -12.85 0.11
C VAL A 18 -5.13 -11.73 0.57
N ASP A 19 -6.33 -12.09 0.98
CA ASP A 19 -7.33 -11.19 1.54
C ASP A 19 -6.93 -10.71 2.95
N LEU A 20 -7.14 -9.43 3.23
CA LEU A 20 -6.75 -8.80 4.49
C LEU A 20 -7.94 -8.42 5.38
N LEU A 21 -9.18 -8.70 4.97
CA LEU A 21 -10.37 -8.14 5.61
C LEU A 21 -10.48 -8.50 7.11
N ALA A 22 -10.09 -9.71 7.49
CA ALA A 22 -10.08 -10.12 8.90
C ALA A 22 -9.08 -9.30 9.73
N ASP A 23 -7.86 -9.13 9.21
CA ASP A 23 -6.80 -8.39 9.88
C ASP A 23 -7.12 -6.88 9.89
N GLN A 24 -7.76 -6.37 8.83
CA GLN A 24 -8.29 -5.00 8.74
C GLN A 24 -9.40 -4.76 9.78
N GLY A 25 -10.31 -5.71 9.97
CA GLY A 25 -11.31 -5.64 11.03
C GLY A 25 -10.67 -5.56 12.42
N ALA A 26 -9.69 -6.42 12.70
CA ALA A 26 -9.00 -6.48 13.98
C ALA A 26 -8.26 -5.16 14.32
N VAL A 27 -7.61 -4.53 13.33
CA VAL A 27 -6.92 -3.26 13.58
C VAL A 27 -7.90 -2.11 13.81
N LEU A 28 -9.05 -2.08 13.12
CA LEU A 28 -10.08 -1.06 13.35
C LEU A 28 -10.74 -1.22 14.72
N GLU A 29 -10.93 -2.45 15.18
CA GLU A 29 -11.34 -2.74 16.56
C GLU A 29 -10.31 -2.23 17.57
N SER A 30 -9.01 -2.48 17.34
CA SER A 30 -7.93 -1.95 18.18
C SER A 30 -7.92 -0.42 18.22
N ILE A 31 -8.23 0.26 17.10
CA ILE A 31 -8.37 1.72 17.07
C ILE A 31 -9.57 2.16 17.91
N ALA A 32 -10.71 1.47 17.84
CA ALA A 32 -11.88 1.78 18.67
C ALA A 32 -11.60 1.57 20.17
N GLU A 33 -10.84 0.53 20.53
CA GLU A 33 -10.37 0.31 21.90
C GLU A 33 -9.47 1.46 22.38
N LEU A 34 -8.55 1.92 21.53
CA LEU A 34 -7.71 3.10 21.83
C LEU A 34 -8.55 4.37 21.99
N VAL A 35 -9.59 4.56 21.15
CA VAL A 35 -10.53 5.68 21.26
C VAL A 35 -11.18 5.71 22.64
N ALA A 36 -11.71 4.57 23.10
CA ALA A 36 -12.32 4.45 24.41
C ALA A 36 -11.29 4.64 25.54
N ALA A 37 -10.15 3.97 25.46
CA ALA A 37 -9.13 3.98 26.51
C ALA A 37 -8.49 5.37 26.71
N GLN A 38 -8.31 6.12 25.63
CA GLN A 38 -7.69 7.44 25.65
C GLN A 38 -8.71 8.59 25.69
N SER A 39 -10.01 8.30 25.73
CA SER A 39 -11.08 9.31 25.69
C SER A 39 -10.92 10.26 24.50
N ILE A 40 -10.78 9.70 23.31
CA ILE A 40 -10.64 10.48 22.07
C ILE A 40 -11.99 11.12 21.72
N ASP A 41 -11.98 12.45 21.51
CA ASP A 41 -13.16 13.21 21.11
C ASP A 41 -13.44 13.05 19.61
N VAL A 42 -12.39 13.07 18.79
CA VAL A 42 -12.51 13.05 17.32
C VAL A 42 -11.48 12.11 16.69
N VAL A 43 -11.93 11.28 15.76
CA VAL A 43 -11.05 10.51 14.86
C VAL A 43 -11.04 11.19 13.50
N VAL A 44 -9.85 11.53 13.00
CA VAL A 44 -9.64 12.10 11.67
C VAL A 44 -9.05 11.06 10.72
N VAL A 45 -9.67 10.91 9.54
CA VAL A 45 -9.30 9.94 8.49
C VAL A 45 -9.07 10.63 7.14
N PRO A 46 -7.86 11.14 6.85
CA PRO A 46 -7.56 11.88 5.62
C PRO A 46 -7.34 10.98 4.39
N GLY A 47 -8.39 10.27 4.00
CA GLY A 47 -8.46 9.55 2.72
C GLY A 47 -7.97 8.11 2.71
N ASP A 48 -8.19 7.47 1.56
CA ASP A 48 -7.97 6.06 1.25
C ASP A 48 -8.63 5.12 2.25
N ILE A 49 -9.94 5.32 2.45
CA ILE A 49 -10.78 4.44 3.27
C ILE A 49 -10.90 3.08 2.60
N TYR A 50 -11.19 3.06 1.29
CA TYR A 50 -11.27 1.83 0.50
C TYR A 50 -10.07 1.68 -0.43
N ASP A 51 -9.68 0.43 -0.72
CA ASP A 51 -8.63 0.15 -1.71
C ASP A 51 -9.05 0.51 -3.14
N ARG A 52 -10.36 0.56 -3.41
CA ARG A 52 -10.91 0.77 -4.76
C ARG A 52 -12.14 1.65 -4.71
N ALA A 53 -12.32 2.45 -5.76
CA ALA A 53 -13.51 3.25 -6.02
C ALA A 53 -14.83 2.43 -6.03
N VAL A 54 -14.74 1.13 -6.28
CA VAL A 54 -15.83 0.17 -6.16
C VAL A 54 -15.41 -0.92 -5.17
N PRO A 55 -15.66 -0.76 -3.86
CA PRO A 55 -15.33 -1.80 -2.88
C PRO A 55 -16.26 -3.01 -3.03
N SER A 56 -15.80 -4.17 -2.54
CA SER A 56 -16.64 -5.36 -2.42
C SER A 56 -17.66 -5.20 -1.29
N ALA A 57 -18.71 -6.04 -1.29
CA ALA A 57 -19.69 -6.04 -0.20
C ALA A 57 -19.04 -6.33 1.16
N ASP A 58 -18.10 -7.28 1.22
CA ASP A 58 -17.41 -7.63 2.45
C ASP A 58 -16.52 -6.48 2.96
N ALA A 59 -15.85 -5.76 2.06
CA ALA A 59 -15.08 -4.56 2.41
C ALA A 59 -15.97 -3.47 3.01
N VAL A 60 -17.16 -3.25 2.44
CA VAL A 60 -18.14 -2.29 3.00
C VAL A 60 -18.60 -2.74 4.38
N LEU A 61 -18.85 -4.03 4.58
CA LEU A 61 -19.27 -4.55 5.90
C LEU A 61 -18.16 -4.39 6.96
N VAL A 62 -16.90 -4.64 6.61
CA VAL A 62 -15.76 -4.44 7.53
C VAL A 62 -15.58 -2.97 7.87
N CYS A 63 -15.61 -2.10 6.86
CA CYS A 63 -15.49 -0.65 7.06
C CYS A 63 -16.61 -0.12 7.97
N ASN A 64 -17.86 -0.50 7.72
CA ASN A 64 -19.00 -0.07 8.54
C ASN A 64 -18.86 -0.51 9.99
N ARG A 65 -18.46 -1.78 10.24
CA ARG A 65 -18.23 -2.26 11.62
C ARG A 65 -17.15 -1.46 12.34
N GLY A 66 -16.05 -1.11 11.65
CA GLY A 66 -15.00 -0.29 12.24
C GLY A 66 -15.47 1.12 12.57
N LEU A 67 -16.19 1.78 11.65
CA LEU A 67 -16.78 3.10 11.88
C LEU A 67 -17.80 3.08 13.04
N GLU A 68 -18.67 2.06 13.08
CA GLU A 68 -19.63 1.85 14.17
C GLU A 68 -18.93 1.63 15.52
N ALA A 69 -17.85 0.83 15.56
CA ALA A 69 -17.09 0.60 16.77
C ALA A 69 -16.41 1.87 17.29
N ILE A 70 -15.76 2.64 16.41
CA ILE A 70 -15.15 3.93 16.76
C ILE A 70 -16.21 4.90 17.29
N ARG A 71 -17.38 4.96 16.66
CA ARG A 71 -18.48 5.82 17.10
C ARG A 71 -19.03 5.37 18.45
N ALA A 72 -19.22 4.07 18.65
CA ALA A 72 -19.69 3.49 19.91
C ALA A 72 -18.70 3.73 21.06
N ALA A 73 -17.40 3.83 20.75
CA ALA A 73 -16.36 4.21 21.70
C ALA A 73 -16.39 5.69 22.12
N GLY A 74 -17.19 6.53 21.45
CA GLY A 74 -17.51 7.90 21.86
C GLY A 74 -17.08 8.99 20.88
N ALA A 75 -16.18 8.68 19.94
CA ALA A 75 -15.62 9.69 19.05
C ALA A 75 -16.60 10.15 17.95
N VAL A 76 -16.47 11.40 17.54
CA VAL A 76 -16.94 11.89 16.24
C VAL A 76 -15.92 11.51 15.18
N ILE A 77 -16.35 11.15 13.98
CA ILE A 77 -15.44 10.76 12.89
C ILE A 77 -15.51 11.82 11.79
N VAL A 78 -14.36 12.37 11.41
CA VAL A 78 -14.23 13.28 10.27
C VAL A 78 -13.31 12.63 9.25
N ALA A 79 -13.81 12.43 8.03
CA ALA A 79 -13.07 11.70 7.02
C ALA A 79 -13.18 12.36 5.64
N THR A 80 -12.12 12.24 4.84
CA THR A 80 -12.07 12.68 3.43
C THR A 80 -11.91 11.49 2.50
N SER A 81 -12.04 11.69 1.19
CA SER A 81 -11.69 10.70 0.18
C SER A 81 -10.23 10.84 -0.25
N GLY A 82 -9.52 9.73 -0.40
CA GLY A 82 -8.18 9.69 -1.00
C GLY A 82 -8.22 9.47 -2.51
N ASN A 83 -7.08 9.09 -3.11
CA ASN A 83 -6.97 8.85 -4.56
C ASN A 83 -7.47 7.46 -4.98
N HIS A 84 -7.69 6.54 -4.04
CA HIS A 84 -8.30 5.24 -4.31
C HIS A 84 -9.83 5.26 -4.19
N ASP A 85 -10.37 6.15 -3.37
CA ASP A 85 -11.79 6.27 -3.12
C ASP A 85 -12.54 6.87 -4.33
N SER A 86 -13.85 6.61 -4.40
CA SER A 86 -14.75 7.40 -5.24
C SER A 86 -15.40 8.48 -4.37
N PRO A 87 -15.12 9.79 -4.57
CA PRO A 87 -15.67 10.84 -3.71
C PRO A 87 -17.20 10.86 -3.67
N ALA A 88 -17.83 10.61 -4.83
CA ALA A 88 -19.29 10.55 -4.96
C ALA A 88 -19.92 9.36 -4.24
N ARG A 89 -19.26 8.18 -4.27
CA ARG A 89 -19.79 6.98 -3.61
C ARG A 89 -19.52 6.98 -2.12
N LEU A 90 -18.32 7.42 -1.72
CA LEU A 90 -17.98 7.56 -0.31
C LEU A 90 -18.88 8.60 0.36
N GLY A 91 -19.12 9.74 -0.29
CA GLY A 91 -20.02 10.78 0.21
C GLY A 91 -21.51 10.47 0.08
N ALA A 92 -21.89 9.30 -0.43
CA ALA A 92 -23.30 8.92 -0.56
C ALA A 92 -23.93 8.81 0.84
N GLY A 93 -24.97 9.61 1.10
CA GLY A 93 -25.62 9.65 2.41
C GLY A 93 -24.84 10.43 3.48
N ALA A 94 -23.81 11.20 3.13
CA ALA A 94 -23.02 11.98 4.08
C ALA A 94 -23.86 12.89 5.00
N ALA A 95 -24.92 13.50 4.45
CA ALA A 95 -25.84 14.35 5.23
C ALA A 95 -26.66 13.57 6.27
N PHE A 96 -26.92 12.28 6.05
CA PHE A 96 -27.57 11.42 7.03
C PHE A 96 -26.56 10.85 8.03
N ALA A 97 -25.39 10.44 7.56
CA ALA A 97 -24.31 9.94 8.39
C ALA A 97 -23.83 10.96 9.43
N SER A 98 -23.83 12.25 9.09
CA SER A 98 -23.41 13.32 10.00
C SER A 98 -24.33 13.46 11.23
N ALA A 99 -25.62 13.12 11.12
CA ALA A 99 -26.52 13.06 12.27
C ALA A 99 -26.12 11.98 13.30
N GLY A 100 -25.40 10.95 12.84
CA GLY A 100 -24.81 9.89 13.67
C GLY A 100 -23.40 10.17 14.14
N GLY A 101 -22.78 11.30 13.78
CA GLY A 101 -21.41 11.66 14.13
C GLY A 101 -20.34 11.18 13.14
N LEU A 102 -20.73 10.78 11.91
CA LEU A 102 -19.80 10.48 10.81
C LEU A 102 -19.87 11.57 9.74
N HIS A 103 -18.83 12.39 9.67
CA HIS A 103 -18.73 13.49 8.72
C HIS A 103 -17.82 13.12 7.55
N LEU A 104 -18.40 13.03 6.36
CA LEU A 104 -17.70 12.67 5.12
C LEU A 104 -17.53 13.91 4.23
N MET A 105 -16.30 14.41 4.14
CA MET A 105 -15.92 15.62 3.43
C MET A 105 -15.29 15.26 2.08
N THR A 106 -16.15 14.94 1.10
CA THR A 106 -15.72 14.40 -0.21
C THR A 106 -15.92 15.35 -1.40
N ARG A 107 -16.39 16.58 -1.15
CA ARG A 107 -16.74 17.55 -2.20
C ARG A 107 -15.71 18.68 -2.25
N VAL A 108 -15.13 18.91 -3.42
CA VAL A 108 -14.08 19.92 -3.62
C VAL A 108 -14.64 21.34 -3.45
N GLY A 109 -15.89 21.59 -3.84
CA GLY A 109 -16.55 22.89 -3.69
C GLY A 109 -16.78 23.28 -2.23
N ASP A 110 -16.76 22.32 -1.31
CA ASP A 110 -17.07 22.51 0.10
C ASP A 110 -15.80 22.56 0.98
N VAL A 111 -14.60 22.67 0.39
CA VAL A 111 -13.32 22.67 1.14
C VAL A 111 -13.21 23.76 2.21
N ALA A 112 -13.93 24.87 2.07
CA ALA A 112 -14.00 25.96 3.04
C ALA A 112 -15.23 25.88 3.97
N THR A 113 -15.98 24.77 3.94
CA THR A 113 -17.11 24.51 4.84
C THR A 113 -16.68 23.47 5.88
N PRO A 114 -16.25 23.90 7.08
CA PRO A 114 -15.76 22.96 8.08
C PRO A 114 -16.88 22.25 8.82
N VAL A 115 -16.54 21.11 9.41
CA VAL A 115 -17.28 20.55 10.55
C VAL A 115 -16.80 21.29 11.79
N VAL A 116 -17.72 21.91 12.53
CA VAL A 116 -17.38 22.63 13.77
C VAL A 116 -17.79 21.77 14.96
N ILE A 117 -16.83 21.50 15.85
CA ILE A 117 -17.03 20.72 17.08
C ILE A 117 -16.62 21.60 18.26
N GLU A 118 -17.49 21.70 19.27
CA GLU A 118 -17.24 22.48 20.48
C GLU A 118 -16.56 21.63 21.56
N ASP A 119 -15.60 22.21 22.28
CA ASP A 119 -15.07 21.69 23.54
C ASP A 119 -15.09 22.77 24.63
N GLU A 120 -14.44 22.51 25.78
CA GLU A 120 -14.35 23.46 26.89
C GLU A 120 -13.56 24.75 26.59
N HIS A 121 -12.78 24.76 25.51
CA HIS A 121 -12.02 25.91 25.04
C HIS A 121 -12.67 26.60 23.82
N GLY A 122 -13.86 26.15 23.39
CA GLY A 122 -14.66 26.73 22.31
C GLY A 122 -14.70 25.87 21.04
N SER A 123 -14.88 26.51 19.90
CA SER A 123 -15.03 25.82 18.61
C SER A 123 -13.69 25.33 18.05
N VAL A 124 -13.70 24.14 17.44
CA VAL A 124 -12.64 23.61 16.57
C VAL A 124 -13.22 23.36 15.19
N ALA A 125 -12.62 23.96 14.16
CA ALA A 125 -13.02 23.80 12.77
C ALA A 125 -12.18 22.72 12.08
N PHE A 126 -12.84 21.66 11.62
CA PHE A 126 -12.24 20.59 10.83
C PHE A 126 -12.55 20.82 9.34
N TYR A 127 -11.51 21.09 8.56
CA TYR A 127 -11.60 21.24 7.11
C TYR A 127 -11.15 19.95 6.43
N GLY A 128 -11.89 19.52 5.42
CA GLY A 128 -11.60 18.32 4.66
C GLY A 128 -11.27 18.66 3.22
N ILE A 129 -10.04 18.35 2.80
CA ILE A 129 -9.59 18.43 1.42
C ILE A 129 -9.61 17.00 0.85
N PRO A 130 -10.59 16.63 0.02
CA PRO A 130 -10.52 15.36 -0.71
C PRO A 130 -9.31 15.38 -1.67
N TYR A 131 -8.85 14.21 -2.11
CA TYR A 131 -7.76 14.15 -3.10
C TYR A 131 -8.05 15.03 -4.32
N LEU A 132 -7.13 15.97 -4.60
CA LEU A 132 -7.30 16.98 -5.63
C LEU A 132 -6.54 16.56 -6.89
N GLU A 133 -7.22 15.91 -7.83
CA GLU A 133 -6.66 15.62 -9.14
C GLU A 133 -6.73 16.88 -10.04
N PRO A 134 -5.60 17.55 -10.38
CA PRO A 134 -5.60 18.93 -10.87
C PRO A 134 -6.52 19.16 -12.07
N GLU A 135 -6.51 18.27 -13.06
CA GLU A 135 -7.31 18.46 -14.27
C GLU A 135 -8.82 18.42 -14.00
N THR A 136 -9.24 17.63 -13.00
CA THR A 136 -10.66 17.47 -12.66
C THR A 136 -11.15 18.47 -11.63
N THR A 137 -10.27 18.99 -10.77
CA THR A 137 -10.67 19.86 -9.64
C THR A 137 -10.43 21.34 -9.89
N ARG A 138 -9.55 21.73 -10.84
CA ARG A 138 -9.19 23.13 -11.11
C ARG A 138 -10.38 24.06 -11.41
N ALA A 139 -11.42 23.54 -12.06
CA ALA A 139 -12.62 24.33 -12.38
C ALA A 139 -13.48 24.60 -11.13
N GLU A 140 -13.65 23.60 -10.27
CA GLU A 140 -14.41 23.71 -9.02
C GLU A 140 -13.69 24.59 -7.98
N LEU A 141 -12.35 24.61 -8.05
CA LEU A 141 -11.48 25.49 -7.28
C LEU A 141 -11.30 26.90 -7.89
N ASP A 142 -11.96 27.22 -9.00
CA ASP A 142 -11.87 28.53 -9.68
C ASP A 142 -10.43 28.93 -10.05
N VAL A 143 -9.61 27.95 -10.42
CA VAL A 143 -8.22 28.12 -10.84
C VAL A 143 -7.98 27.41 -12.18
N PRO A 144 -8.67 27.79 -13.27
CA PRO A 144 -8.69 27.04 -14.52
C PRO A 144 -7.30 26.90 -15.19
N THR A 145 -6.30 27.68 -14.80
CA THR A 145 -4.93 27.57 -15.32
C THR A 145 -4.04 26.63 -14.51
N ALA A 146 -4.46 26.18 -13.33
CA ALA A 146 -3.68 25.28 -12.48
C ALA A 146 -3.42 23.94 -13.19
N ARG A 147 -2.18 23.46 -13.10
CA ARG A 147 -1.70 22.20 -13.72
C ARG A 147 -1.03 21.27 -12.72
N THR A 148 -0.73 21.75 -11.52
CA THR A 148 0.03 21.01 -10.51
C THR A 148 -0.79 20.78 -9.26
N HIS A 149 -0.45 19.75 -8.48
CA HIS A 149 -1.05 19.52 -7.15
C HIS A 149 -0.81 20.70 -6.21
N ALA A 150 0.37 21.32 -6.28
CA ALA A 150 0.70 22.48 -5.47
C ALA A 150 -0.25 23.66 -5.70
N GLU A 151 -0.60 23.95 -6.96
CA GLU A 151 -1.52 25.06 -7.29
C GLU A 151 -2.94 24.80 -6.80
N VAL A 152 -3.49 23.60 -7.03
CA VAL A 152 -4.86 23.28 -6.58
C VAL A 152 -4.95 23.16 -5.05
N LEU A 153 -3.91 22.63 -4.40
CA LEU A 153 -3.84 22.58 -2.94
C LEU A 153 -3.73 23.98 -2.34
N SER A 154 -2.90 24.85 -2.93
CA SER A 154 -2.80 26.26 -2.49
C SER A 154 -4.15 26.96 -2.61
N ALA A 155 -4.86 26.78 -3.73
CA ALA A 155 -6.18 27.37 -3.94
C ALA A 155 -7.21 26.89 -2.90
N ALA A 156 -7.21 25.59 -2.58
CA ALA A 156 -8.06 25.04 -1.53
C ALA A 156 -7.72 25.65 -0.16
N MET A 157 -6.42 25.73 0.18
CA MET A 157 -5.96 26.34 1.42
C MET A 157 -6.22 27.85 1.51
N ASP A 158 -6.18 28.58 0.40
CA ASP A 158 -6.56 29.99 0.36
C ASP A 158 -8.03 30.20 0.73
N ARG A 159 -8.92 29.34 0.23
CA ARG A 159 -10.34 29.36 0.62
C ARG A 159 -10.53 29.06 2.10
N ILE A 160 -9.81 28.07 2.64
CA ILE A 160 -9.83 27.71 4.07
C ILE A 160 -9.34 28.89 4.93
N ARG A 161 -8.21 29.51 4.55
CA ARG A 161 -7.68 30.70 5.24
C ARG A 161 -8.65 31.88 5.19
N GLY A 162 -9.37 32.07 4.09
CA GLY A 162 -10.40 33.10 3.98
C GLY A 162 -11.58 32.87 4.93
N ASP A 163 -12.07 31.63 5.04
CA ASP A 163 -13.11 31.28 6.02
C ASP A 163 -12.62 31.44 7.46
N LEU A 164 -11.41 30.96 7.78
CA LEU A 164 -10.79 31.16 9.10
C LEU A 164 -10.60 32.63 9.46
N ALA A 165 -10.15 33.47 8.52
CA ALA A 165 -10.03 34.91 8.73
C ALA A 165 -11.39 35.52 9.09
N THR A 166 -12.44 35.19 8.35
CA THR A 166 -13.81 35.65 8.62
C THR A 166 -14.30 35.23 10.00
N ARG A 167 -13.99 34.00 10.45
CA ARG A 167 -14.32 33.52 11.80
C ARG A 167 -13.56 34.28 12.88
N ASN A 168 -12.27 34.56 12.63
CA ASN A 168 -11.40 35.26 13.57
C ASN A 168 -11.71 36.76 13.69
N GLU A 169 -12.41 37.37 12.73
CA GLU A 169 -12.92 38.76 12.84
C GLU A 169 -13.83 38.97 14.06
N ALA A 170 -14.43 37.90 14.60
CA ALA A 170 -15.20 37.92 15.84
C ALA A 170 -14.34 38.01 17.13
N GLY A 171 -13.01 38.11 17.01
CA GLY A 171 -12.08 38.41 18.11
C GLY A 171 -11.57 37.20 18.91
N GLN A 172 -11.82 35.98 18.45
CA GLN A 172 -11.30 34.74 19.05
C GLN A 172 -10.56 33.92 17.99
N HIS A 173 -9.38 33.40 18.35
CA HIS A 173 -8.65 32.47 17.51
C HIS A 173 -9.45 31.16 17.38
N HIS A 174 -9.86 30.83 16.16
CA HIS A 174 -10.54 29.58 15.86
C HIS A 174 -9.51 28.50 15.59
N ARG A 175 -9.51 27.49 16.46
CA ARG A 175 -8.64 26.33 16.34
C ARG A 175 -9.04 25.50 15.14
N SER A 176 -8.06 24.97 14.42
CA SER A 176 -8.26 24.45 13.07
C SER A 176 -7.46 23.19 12.79
N VAL A 177 -8.15 22.21 12.19
CA VAL A 177 -7.55 20.95 11.72
C VAL A 177 -7.86 20.78 10.25
N VAL A 178 -6.83 20.56 9.43
CA VAL A 178 -6.99 20.25 8.01
C VAL A 178 -6.69 18.78 7.77
N LEU A 179 -7.65 18.06 7.19
CA LEU A 179 -7.48 16.71 6.67
C LEU A 179 -7.18 16.82 5.18
N ALA A 180 -6.08 16.24 4.71
CA ALA A 180 -5.75 16.25 3.29
C ALA A 180 -5.05 14.96 2.85
N HIS A 181 -5.35 14.53 1.62
CA HIS A 181 -4.70 13.38 1.01
C HIS A 181 -3.81 13.86 -0.15
N ALA A 182 -2.50 13.96 0.08
CA ALA A 182 -1.57 14.57 -0.86
C ALA A 182 -0.13 14.10 -0.62
N PHE A 183 0.73 14.19 -1.65
CA PHE A 183 2.17 14.02 -1.51
C PHE A 183 2.84 15.37 -1.20
N ILE A 184 3.38 15.50 0.00
CA ILE A 184 4.11 16.68 0.46
C ILE A 184 5.62 16.45 0.41
N VAL A 185 6.35 17.43 -0.12
CA VAL A 185 7.83 17.42 -0.20
C VAL A 185 8.43 17.19 1.18
N GLY A 186 9.38 16.25 1.25
CA GLY A 186 9.98 15.78 2.51
C GLY A 186 9.37 14.49 3.04
N GLY A 187 8.20 14.06 2.51
CA GLY A 187 7.68 12.72 2.73
C GLY A 187 8.40 11.69 1.86
N GLU A 188 8.57 10.48 2.38
CA GLU A 188 9.17 9.36 1.66
C GLU A 188 8.15 8.24 1.46
N ALA A 189 7.98 7.81 0.20
CA ALA A 189 7.12 6.69 -0.19
C ALA A 189 7.79 5.33 0.05
N THR A 190 6.99 4.28 0.10
CA THR A 190 7.43 2.92 0.45
C THR A 190 7.15 1.85 -0.62
N GLY A 191 6.51 2.26 -1.73
CA GLY A 191 6.30 1.45 -2.93
C GLY A 191 4.95 0.74 -3.00
N SER A 192 4.16 0.72 -1.91
CA SER A 192 2.76 0.28 -1.92
C SER A 192 1.79 1.38 -2.34
N GLU A 193 2.20 2.63 -2.20
CA GLU A 193 1.46 3.80 -2.66
C GLU A 193 1.35 3.75 -4.19
N ARG A 194 0.23 4.22 -4.75
CA ARG A 194 0.20 4.45 -6.20
C ARG A 194 1.28 5.47 -6.54
N SER A 195 2.08 5.17 -7.55
CA SER A 195 3.06 6.10 -8.10
C SER A 195 2.32 7.29 -8.74
N ILE A 196 1.97 8.28 -7.94
CA ILE A 196 1.50 9.61 -8.34
C ILE A 196 2.72 10.47 -8.69
N SER A 197 3.72 9.91 -9.40
CA SER A 197 4.95 10.65 -9.70
C SER A 197 5.37 10.44 -11.15
N SER A 198 4.58 11.01 -12.06
CA SER A 198 5.02 11.25 -13.43
C SER A 198 5.75 12.60 -13.49
N GLY A 199 7.01 12.64 -13.01
CA GLY A 199 7.90 13.77 -13.23
C GLY A 199 7.87 14.94 -12.22
N GLY A 200 7.45 14.73 -10.97
CA GLY A 200 7.56 15.73 -9.89
C GLY A 200 6.47 16.82 -9.86
N ILE A 201 5.55 16.80 -10.83
CA ILE A 201 4.41 17.72 -10.98
C ILE A 201 3.36 17.57 -9.86
N GLU A 202 3.42 16.46 -9.12
CA GLU A 202 2.36 15.97 -8.25
C GLU A 202 2.69 16.10 -6.74
N THR A 203 3.70 16.90 -6.39
CA THR A 203 4.07 17.21 -5.00
C THR A 203 3.78 18.66 -4.62
N ALA A 204 3.51 18.92 -3.34
CA ALA A 204 3.35 20.27 -2.80
C ALA A 204 4.27 20.52 -1.59
N PRO A 205 4.72 21.77 -1.33
CA PRO A 205 5.50 22.07 -0.15
C PRO A 205 4.62 22.06 1.11
N ALA A 206 5.18 21.70 2.27
CA ALA A 206 4.46 21.72 3.55
C ALA A 206 3.93 23.12 3.92
N SER A 207 4.60 24.19 3.45
CA SER A 207 4.18 25.58 3.63
C SER A 207 2.84 25.93 2.97
N ALA A 208 2.33 25.08 2.06
CA ALA A 208 0.97 25.26 1.52
C ALA A 208 -0.09 25.25 2.64
N PHE A 209 0.19 24.56 3.74
CA PHE A 209 -0.67 24.46 4.92
C PHE A 209 -0.36 25.50 6.02
N ASP A 210 0.33 26.59 5.71
CA ASP A 210 0.51 27.67 6.69
C ASP A 210 -0.83 28.34 7.06
N GLY A 211 -0.97 28.72 8.34
CA GLY A 211 -2.16 29.39 8.88
C GLY A 211 -3.20 28.48 9.56
N VAL A 212 -2.89 27.21 9.83
CA VAL A 212 -3.73 26.28 10.61
C VAL A 212 -2.95 25.59 11.72
N ASP A 213 -3.66 25.07 12.75
CA ASP A 213 -3.04 24.48 13.94
C ASP A 213 -2.49 23.08 13.71
N TYR A 214 -3.23 22.23 13.00
CA TYR A 214 -2.81 20.86 12.70
C TYR A 214 -3.22 20.41 11.30
N VAL A 215 -2.37 19.60 10.67
CA VAL A 215 -2.61 19.00 9.37
C VAL A 215 -2.45 17.49 9.46
N ALA A 216 -3.57 16.79 9.30
CA ALA A 216 -3.65 15.35 9.21
C ALA A 216 -3.51 14.92 7.74
N LEU A 217 -2.34 14.37 7.37
CA LEU A 217 -2.10 13.86 6.03
C LEU A 217 -2.30 12.34 5.94
N GLY A 218 -2.96 11.91 4.87
CA GLY A 218 -2.89 10.55 4.33
C GLY A 218 -2.14 10.54 3.00
N HIS A 219 -1.93 9.35 2.43
CA HIS A 219 -1.28 9.00 1.15
C HIS A 219 -0.01 8.14 1.33
N LEU A 220 0.83 8.47 2.31
CA LEU A 220 2.07 7.73 2.57
C LEU A 220 1.86 6.73 3.70
N HIS A 221 2.23 5.47 3.49
CA HIS A 221 1.83 4.37 4.38
C HIS A 221 2.69 4.22 5.65
N SER A 222 3.72 5.04 5.80
CA SER A 222 4.57 5.08 7.01
C SER A 222 4.31 6.36 7.81
N PRO A 223 4.14 6.27 9.15
CA PRO A 223 4.01 7.44 10.00
C PRO A 223 5.23 8.36 9.87
N GLN A 224 5.02 9.63 9.54
CA GLN A 224 6.08 10.60 9.26
C GLN A 224 5.74 11.97 9.84
N THR A 225 6.75 12.66 10.37
CA THR A 225 6.64 14.04 10.83
C THR A 225 7.36 14.94 9.84
N LEU A 226 6.64 15.83 9.16
CA LEU A 226 7.26 16.80 8.24
C LEU A 226 7.58 18.11 8.96
N THR A 227 6.67 18.56 9.80
CA THR A 227 6.83 19.67 10.73
C THR A 227 6.12 19.32 12.04
N ASP A 228 6.18 20.20 13.05
CA ASP A 228 5.50 19.97 14.33
C ASP A 228 4.00 19.71 14.15
N ARG A 229 3.38 20.37 13.17
CA ARG A 229 1.93 20.33 12.87
C ARG A 229 1.52 19.56 11.62
N VAL A 230 2.44 19.18 10.74
CA VAL A 230 2.15 18.46 9.49
C VAL A 230 2.69 17.05 9.56
N ARG A 231 1.81 16.05 9.56
CA ARG A 231 2.19 14.65 9.78
C ARG A 231 1.41 13.71 8.86
N TYR A 232 2.06 12.63 8.44
CA TYR A 232 1.39 11.44 7.91
C TYR A 232 1.17 10.45 9.05
N SER A 233 -0.05 9.92 9.20
CA SER A 233 -0.28 8.82 10.15
C SER A 233 0.15 7.47 9.58
N GLY A 234 -0.01 7.28 8.27
CA GLY A 234 0.29 6.01 7.62
C GLY A 234 -0.81 4.99 7.80
N SER A 235 -0.68 3.87 7.07
CA SER A 235 -1.69 2.82 7.10
C SER A 235 -1.65 2.05 8.43
N PRO A 236 -2.80 1.61 8.95
CA PRO A 236 -2.87 0.86 10.20
C PRO A 236 -2.36 -0.58 10.05
N LEU A 237 -2.26 -1.10 8.83
CA LEU A 237 -1.69 -2.41 8.49
C LEU A 237 -0.58 -2.31 7.45
N PRO A 238 0.33 -3.30 7.40
CA PRO A 238 1.32 -3.35 6.35
C PRO A 238 0.74 -3.82 5.01
N TYR A 239 1.03 -3.07 3.95
CA TYR A 239 0.60 -3.33 2.57
C TYR A 239 1.75 -3.57 1.59
N SER A 240 2.99 -3.48 2.06
CA SER A 240 4.14 -4.05 1.37
C SER A 240 5.24 -4.44 2.34
N PHE A 241 6.13 -5.33 1.88
CA PHE A 241 7.38 -5.61 2.56
C PHE A 241 8.42 -4.48 2.45
N GLY A 242 8.12 -3.41 1.71
CA GLY A 242 9.00 -2.24 1.51
C GLY A 242 8.71 -1.09 2.48
N GLU A 243 7.70 -1.23 3.34
CA GLU A 243 7.34 -0.20 4.31
C GLU A 243 8.45 0.07 5.31
N ARG A 244 8.76 1.36 5.50
CA ARG A 244 9.85 1.83 6.37
C ARG A 244 9.59 1.51 7.85
N SER A 245 8.34 1.55 8.28
CA SER A 245 7.95 1.30 9.66
C SER A 245 7.35 -0.09 9.80
N HIS A 246 8.11 -1.02 10.41
CA HIS A 246 7.59 -2.33 10.79
C HIS A 246 6.49 -2.25 11.87
N ARG A 247 6.44 -1.14 12.63
CA ARG A 247 5.38 -0.88 13.61
C ARG A 247 4.41 0.15 13.07
N LYS A 248 3.14 -0.24 12.96
CA LYS A 248 2.06 0.67 12.60
C LYS A 248 1.65 1.50 13.79
N ALA A 249 1.12 2.69 13.55
CA ALA A 249 0.85 3.65 14.59
C ALA A 249 -0.29 4.59 14.19
N VAL A 250 -0.80 5.29 15.18
CA VAL A 250 -1.66 6.47 15.02
C VAL A 250 -1.00 7.65 15.72
N TRP A 251 -1.42 8.87 15.38
CA TRP A 251 -1.08 10.04 16.16
C TRP A 251 -2.25 10.38 17.08
N ILE A 252 -1.97 10.60 18.36
CA ILE A 252 -2.92 11.22 19.27
C ILE A 252 -2.40 12.63 19.55
N LEU A 253 -3.27 13.63 19.45
CA LEU A 253 -2.92 15.01 19.74
C LEU A 253 -3.97 15.69 20.60
N ASP A 254 -3.53 16.72 21.32
CA ASP A 254 -4.40 17.60 22.08
C ASP A 254 -4.41 18.99 21.42
N LEU A 255 -5.61 19.53 21.21
CA LEU A 255 -5.82 20.96 20.95
C LEU A 255 -6.26 21.63 22.24
N ASP A 256 -5.43 22.55 22.75
CA ASP A 256 -5.73 23.39 23.91
C ASP A 256 -6.40 24.71 23.47
N ALA A 257 -6.51 25.70 24.36
CA ALA A 257 -7.10 27.00 24.02
C ALA A 257 -6.27 27.84 23.03
N ASN A 258 -4.97 27.58 22.89
CA ASN A 258 -4.03 28.32 22.04
C ASN A 258 -3.74 27.62 20.71
N GLY A 259 -4.20 26.37 20.52
CA GLY A 259 -3.98 25.61 19.30
C GLY A 259 -3.38 24.24 19.58
N LEU A 260 -2.39 23.84 18.77
CA LEU A 260 -1.73 22.53 18.88
C LEU A 260 -0.91 22.42 20.17
N GLY A 261 -1.31 21.49 21.04
CA GLY A 261 -0.58 21.06 22.21
C GLY A 261 0.29 19.83 21.94
N THR A 262 0.15 18.82 22.79
CA THR A 262 0.92 17.57 22.70
C THR A 262 0.54 16.75 21.47
N VAL A 263 1.53 16.13 20.83
CA VAL A 263 1.34 15.15 19.76
C VAL A 263 2.20 13.94 20.07
N GLU A 264 1.56 12.79 20.23
CA GLU A 264 2.20 11.53 20.58
C GLU A 264 1.93 10.46 19.54
N ARG A 265 2.97 9.68 19.23
CA ARG A 265 2.84 8.48 18.41
C ARG A 265 2.44 7.33 19.32
N VAL A 266 1.35 6.66 18.99
CA VAL A 266 0.93 5.44 19.67
C VAL A 266 1.01 4.29 18.68
N ASP A 267 1.91 3.34 18.96
CA ASP A 267 2.02 2.12 18.16
C ASP A 267 0.75 1.28 18.30
N LEU A 268 0.24 0.79 17.18
CA LEU A 268 -0.89 -0.13 17.13
C LEU A 268 -0.44 -1.56 17.47
N PRO A 269 -1.33 -2.39 18.04
CA PRO A 269 -1.08 -3.81 18.17
C PRO A 269 -0.73 -4.43 16.82
N VAL A 270 0.29 -5.28 16.81
CA VAL A 270 0.68 -6.03 15.62
C VAL A 270 -0.33 -7.14 15.41
N VAL A 271 -1.22 -6.99 14.43
CA VAL A 271 -2.15 -8.07 14.03
C VAL A 271 -1.37 -9.24 13.44
N ARG A 272 -0.45 -8.94 12.51
CA ARG A 272 0.56 -9.87 11.97
C ARG A 272 1.86 -9.12 11.69
N GLY A 273 2.97 -9.73 12.07
CA GLY A 273 4.30 -9.18 11.75
C GLY A 273 4.64 -9.33 10.26
N LEU A 274 5.71 -8.68 9.84
CA LEU A 274 6.33 -8.90 8.53
C LEU A 274 7.63 -9.67 8.72
N ALA A 275 7.88 -10.66 7.88
CA ALA A 275 9.16 -11.37 7.85
C ALA A 275 9.65 -11.59 6.42
N ARG A 276 10.93 -11.30 6.19
CA ARG A 276 11.67 -11.77 5.02
C ARG A 276 12.68 -12.81 5.49
N ILE A 277 12.51 -14.03 5.03
CA ILE A 277 13.37 -15.16 5.42
C ILE A 277 14.05 -15.74 4.17
N GLU A 278 15.28 -16.22 4.33
CA GLU A 278 16.09 -16.74 3.24
C GLU A 278 16.75 -18.05 3.65
N GLY A 279 16.70 -19.06 2.79
CA GLY A 279 17.30 -20.37 3.05
C GLY A 279 16.72 -21.46 2.14
N THR A 280 17.16 -22.70 2.34
CA THR A 280 16.52 -23.85 1.68
C THR A 280 15.15 -24.13 2.29
N VAL A 281 14.26 -24.81 1.55
CA VAL A 281 12.94 -25.19 2.09
C VAL A 281 13.08 -26.01 3.38
N GLU A 282 14.05 -26.91 3.44
CA GLU A 282 14.34 -27.70 4.64
C GLU A 282 14.73 -26.81 5.83
N GLN A 283 15.65 -25.87 5.63
CA GLN A 283 16.07 -24.93 6.69
C GLN A 283 14.88 -24.10 7.18
N LEU A 284 14.14 -23.47 6.27
CA LEU A 284 13.02 -22.60 6.62
C LEU A 284 11.90 -23.38 7.34
N THR A 285 11.69 -24.65 7.03
CA THR A 285 10.62 -25.46 7.64
C THR A 285 11.02 -26.20 8.92
N THR A 286 12.31 -26.30 9.25
CA THR A 286 12.78 -27.10 10.40
C THR A 286 13.59 -26.34 11.44
N ASP A 287 14.30 -25.27 11.05
CA ASP A 287 15.19 -24.55 11.96
C ASP A 287 14.37 -23.73 12.97
N ALA A 288 14.63 -23.92 14.27
CA ALA A 288 13.96 -23.22 15.36
C ALA A 288 14.16 -21.70 15.31
N ALA A 289 15.20 -21.21 14.61
CA ALA A 289 15.45 -19.78 14.43
C ALA A 289 14.28 -19.04 13.74
N TYR A 290 13.41 -19.75 13.01
CA TYR A 290 12.26 -19.14 12.33
C TYR A 290 10.93 -19.25 13.08
N CYS A 291 10.89 -19.83 14.30
CA CYS A 291 9.64 -20.02 15.05
C CYS A 291 8.92 -18.70 15.37
N GLU A 292 9.63 -17.59 15.52
CA GLU A 292 9.00 -16.29 15.79
C GLU A 292 8.17 -15.73 14.62
N TYR A 293 8.35 -16.27 13.40
CA TYR A 293 7.70 -15.78 12.19
C TYR A 293 6.47 -16.58 11.77
N GLU A 294 6.05 -17.58 12.56
CA GLU A 294 4.95 -18.51 12.20
C GLU A 294 3.63 -17.77 11.94
N ASP A 295 3.35 -16.72 12.71
CA ASP A 295 2.14 -15.88 12.55
C ASP A 295 2.35 -14.61 11.70
N HIS A 296 3.54 -14.43 11.10
CA HIS A 296 3.87 -13.25 10.29
C HIS A 296 3.42 -13.44 8.83
N TYR A 297 3.16 -12.34 8.13
CA TYR A 297 3.24 -12.35 6.68
C TYR A 297 4.68 -12.63 6.26
N VAL A 298 4.90 -13.77 5.61
CA VAL A 298 6.23 -14.22 5.20
C VAL A 298 6.45 -14.04 3.71
N SER A 299 7.56 -13.39 3.36
CA SER A 299 8.19 -13.45 2.04
C SER A 299 9.45 -14.31 2.15
N ALA A 300 9.42 -15.50 1.54
CA ALA A 300 10.56 -16.41 1.54
C ALA A 300 11.39 -16.28 0.25
N VAL A 301 12.71 -16.23 0.40
CA VAL A 301 13.68 -16.37 -0.69
C VAL A 301 14.33 -17.73 -0.58
N LEU A 302 14.05 -18.61 -1.54
CA LEU A 302 14.59 -19.96 -1.55
C LEU A 302 15.95 -20.01 -2.22
N THR A 303 16.90 -20.63 -1.55
CA THR A 303 18.28 -20.82 -2.03
C THR A 303 18.59 -22.29 -2.31
N ASP A 304 17.58 -23.12 -2.55
CA ASP A 304 17.79 -24.50 -2.97
C ASP A 304 18.50 -24.55 -4.33
N GLU A 305 19.46 -25.47 -4.51
CA GLU A 305 20.20 -25.64 -5.77
C GLU A 305 19.25 -25.89 -6.97
N VAL A 306 18.20 -26.67 -6.71
CA VAL A 306 17.12 -26.98 -7.64
C VAL A 306 15.84 -26.34 -7.12
N ARG A 307 15.08 -25.71 -8.02
CA ARG A 307 13.80 -25.07 -7.67
C ARG A 307 12.88 -26.10 -6.99
N PRO A 308 12.48 -25.91 -5.72
CA PRO A 308 11.67 -26.90 -5.04
C PRO A 308 10.25 -26.92 -5.59
N VAL A 309 9.69 -28.14 -5.69
CA VAL A 309 8.30 -28.36 -6.10
C VAL A 309 7.38 -28.11 -4.90
N ASP A 310 6.24 -27.46 -5.13
CA ASP A 310 5.24 -27.15 -4.09
C ASP A 310 5.79 -26.39 -2.86
N ALA A 311 6.86 -25.61 -3.06
CA ALA A 311 7.57 -24.98 -1.95
C ALA A 311 6.68 -24.05 -1.10
N MET A 312 5.76 -23.32 -1.74
CA MET A 312 4.80 -22.47 -1.03
C MET A 312 3.91 -23.30 -0.09
N ARG A 313 3.41 -24.46 -0.54
CA ARG A 313 2.58 -25.36 0.28
C ARG A 313 3.37 -25.94 1.46
N LEU A 314 4.66 -26.21 1.27
CA LEU A 314 5.53 -26.69 2.35
C LEU A 314 5.79 -25.59 3.38
N LEU A 315 6.10 -24.38 2.92
CA LEU A 315 6.26 -23.21 3.79
C LEU A 315 4.98 -22.92 4.56
N GLN A 316 3.81 -22.98 3.91
CA GLN A 316 2.50 -22.73 4.53
C GLN A 316 2.09 -23.74 5.60
N GLN A 317 2.75 -24.90 5.69
CA GLN A 317 2.54 -25.83 6.82
C GLN A 317 3.12 -25.29 8.12
N ARG A 318 4.19 -24.48 8.05
CA ARG A 318 4.82 -23.85 9.21
C ARG A 318 4.45 -22.39 9.35
N PHE A 319 4.36 -21.67 8.24
CA PHE A 319 4.02 -20.25 8.16
C PHE A 319 2.67 -20.10 7.44
N PRO A 320 1.52 -20.27 8.11
CA PRO A 320 0.21 -20.20 7.47
C PRO A 320 -0.03 -18.93 6.65
N HIS A 321 0.69 -17.85 6.99
CA HIS A 321 0.63 -16.55 6.32
C HIS A 321 1.85 -16.28 5.42
N ALA A 322 2.52 -17.33 4.90
CA ALA A 322 3.44 -17.18 3.79
C ALA A 322 2.68 -16.79 2.52
N ILE A 323 2.98 -15.58 2.02
CA ILE A 323 2.24 -14.94 0.93
C ILE A 323 3.11 -14.65 -0.29
N HIS A 324 4.43 -14.68 -0.13
CA HIS A 324 5.36 -14.40 -1.22
C HIS A 324 6.53 -15.38 -1.22
N LEU A 325 6.92 -15.81 -2.41
CA LEU A 325 7.99 -16.76 -2.63
C LEU A 325 8.81 -16.35 -3.85
N GLU A 326 10.09 -16.14 -3.64
CA GLU A 326 11.10 -16.02 -4.68
C GLU A 326 12.01 -17.25 -4.62
N TRP A 327 12.46 -17.76 -5.76
CA TRP A 327 13.56 -18.72 -5.79
C TRP A 327 14.75 -18.08 -6.49
N ARG A 328 15.87 -18.01 -5.78
CA ARG A 328 17.14 -17.55 -6.28
C ARG A 328 18.09 -18.72 -6.28
N ARG A 329 18.45 -19.18 -7.48
CA ARG A 329 19.51 -20.19 -7.62
C ARG A 329 20.79 -19.65 -6.93
N PRO A 330 21.39 -20.40 -6.00
CA PRO A 330 22.68 -20.03 -5.41
C PRO A 330 23.70 -19.77 -6.52
N GLU A 331 24.45 -18.68 -6.44
CA GLU A 331 25.43 -18.33 -7.47
C GLU A 331 26.52 -19.41 -7.60
N GLY A 332 26.31 -20.33 -8.54
CA GLY A 332 27.33 -21.21 -9.09
C GLY A 332 27.89 -20.63 -10.38
N SER A 333 28.78 -19.63 -10.28
CA SER A 333 29.65 -19.13 -11.36
C SER A 333 29.00 -18.85 -12.74
N GLY A 334 28.58 -17.61 -12.94
CA GLY A 334 28.78 -16.86 -14.19
C GLY A 334 27.96 -17.26 -15.43
N GLU A 335 27.11 -16.33 -15.85
CA GLU A 335 26.49 -16.22 -17.18
C GLU A 335 27.48 -16.23 -18.37
N LEU A 336 28.79 -16.19 -18.14
CA LEU A 336 29.82 -16.05 -19.17
C LEU A 336 30.24 -17.33 -19.91
N ARG A 337 29.51 -18.47 -19.82
CA ARG A 337 30.01 -19.74 -20.38
C ARG A 337 29.06 -20.58 -21.24
N TYR A 338 27.86 -20.13 -21.61
CA TYR A 338 27.00 -20.99 -22.45
C TYR A 338 27.64 -21.28 -23.82
N ARG A 339 28.21 -20.27 -24.49
CA ARG A 339 28.89 -20.47 -25.79
C ARG A 339 30.18 -21.28 -25.69
N ASP A 340 30.90 -21.19 -24.58
CA ASP A 340 32.16 -21.92 -24.36
C ASP A 340 31.94 -23.36 -23.85
N ARG A 341 30.83 -23.63 -23.13
CA ARG A 341 30.44 -24.98 -22.69
C ARG A 341 29.92 -25.87 -23.81
N VAL A 342 29.47 -25.30 -24.92
CA VAL A 342 28.85 -26.04 -26.05
C VAL A 342 29.86 -26.39 -27.15
N ARG A 343 31.01 -25.68 -27.20
CA ARG A 343 32.07 -25.94 -28.19
C ARG A 343 32.68 -27.34 -27.99
N GLY A 344 32.51 -28.21 -28.99
CA GLY A 344 33.10 -29.56 -28.99
C GLY A 344 32.32 -30.64 -28.24
N ARG A 345 31.10 -30.35 -27.75
CA ARG A 345 30.21 -31.33 -27.13
C ARG A 345 29.19 -31.86 -28.16
N SER A 346 28.76 -33.11 -28.00
CA SER A 346 27.70 -33.67 -28.84
C SER A 346 26.33 -33.11 -28.44
N ASP A 347 25.35 -33.17 -29.36
CA ASP A 347 23.96 -32.76 -29.07
C ASP A 347 23.37 -33.51 -27.88
N LEU A 348 23.78 -34.77 -27.69
CA LEU A 348 23.37 -35.57 -26.54
C LEU A 348 23.97 -35.04 -25.23
N ASP A 349 25.25 -34.63 -25.24
CA ASP A 349 25.90 -34.03 -24.07
C ASP A 349 25.26 -32.69 -23.70
N ILE A 350 24.87 -31.90 -24.70
CA ILE A 350 24.19 -30.62 -24.51
C ILE A 350 22.80 -30.85 -23.92
N ALA A 351 22.01 -31.78 -24.48
CA ALA A 351 20.68 -32.12 -23.99
C ALA A 351 20.72 -32.69 -22.56
N THR A 352 21.72 -33.53 -22.26
CA THR A 352 21.94 -34.11 -20.93
C THR A 352 22.34 -33.03 -19.92
N SER A 353 23.22 -32.10 -20.33
CA SER A 353 23.62 -30.94 -19.51
C SER A 353 22.41 -30.06 -19.21
N PHE A 354 21.55 -29.80 -20.20
CA PHE A 354 20.34 -29.01 -20.02
C PHE A 354 19.37 -29.65 -19.01
N VAL A 355 19.14 -30.96 -19.10
CA VAL A 355 18.28 -31.67 -18.13
C VAL A 355 18.88 -31.64 -16.73
N THR A 356 20.21 -31.78 -16.63
CA THR A 356 20.95 -31.63 -15.37
C THR A 356 20.77 -30.23 -14.79
N ASP A 357 20.89 -29.20 -15.62
CA ASP A 357 20.77 -27.80 -15.22
C ASP A 357 19.32 -27.42 -14.86
N MET A 358 18.30 -28.11 -15.39
CA MET A 358 16.89 -27.80 -15.15
C MET A 358 16.24 -28.63 -14.04
N ARG A 359 16.69 -29.87 -13.82
CA ARG A 359 16.13 -30.79 -12.80
C ARG A 359 17.22 -31.47 -11.99
N SER A 360 17.94 -32.42 -12.60
CA SER A 360 18.93 -33.27 -11.95
C SER A 360 19.66 -34.11 -13.02
N VAL A 361 20.78 -34.77 -12.65
CA VAL A 361 21.48 -35.69 -13.57
C VAL A 361 20.48 -36.72 -14.13
N PRO A 362 20.31 -36.82 -15.46
CA PRO A 362 19.31 -37.70 -16.05
C PRO A 362 19.66 -39.17 -15.79
N THR A 363 18.62 -39.97 -15.53
CA THR A 363 18.74 -41.42 -15.41
C THR A 363 19.13 -42.05 -16.76
N ALA A 364 19.65 -43.29 -16.74
CA ALA A 364 19.97 -44.01 -17.98
C ALA A 364 18.76 -44.13 -18.94
N ALA A 365 17.54 -44.22 -18.39
CA ALA A 365 16.31 -44.27 -19.17
C ALA A 365 16.01 -42.93 -19.86
N GLU A 366 16.19 -41.81 -19.15
CA GLU A 366 16.00 -40.45 -19.69
C GLU A 366 17.06 -40.11 -20.75
N SER A 367 18.33 -40.44 -20.49
CA SER A 367 19.42 -40.29 -21.47
C SER A 367 19.15 -41.12 -22.74
N GLY A 368 18.59 -42.32 -22.59
CA GLY A 368 18.17 -43.15 -23.72
C GLY A 368 17.00 -42.57 -24.54
N LEU A 369 16.06 -41.87 -23.89
CA LEU A 369 14.99 -41.15 -24.58
C LEU A 369 15.51 -39.94 -25.37
N LEU A 370 16.41 -39.15 -24.78
CA LEU A 370 17.06 -38.02 -25.44
C LEU A 370 17.84 -38.47 -26.67
N ALA A 371 18.63 -39.54 -26.55
CA ALA A 371 19.38 -40.09 -27.68
C ALA A 371 18.48 -40.55 -28.83
N ARG A 372 17.34 -41.21 -28.51
CA ARG A 372 16.37 -41.62 -29.54
C ARG A 372 15.71 -40.44 -30.23
N ALA A 373 15.32 -39.41 -29.47
CA ALA A 373 14.70 -38.20 -30.01
C ALA A 373 15.66 -37.47 -30.97
N LEU A 374 16.90 -37.24 -30.53
CA LEU A 374 17.93 -36.58 -31.35
C LEU A 374 18.26 -37.36 -32.62
N ALA A 375 18.34 -38.70 -32.52
CA ALA A 375 18.56 -39.56 -33.68
C ALA A 375 17.37 -39.54 -34.67
N SER A 376 16.14 -39.37 -34.18
CA SER A 376 14.95 -39.25 -35.04
C SER A 376 15.01 -37.98 -35.89
N VAL A 377 15.34 -36.85 -35.26
CA VAL A 377 15.47 -35.55 -35.94
C VAL A 377 16.62 -35.56 -36.95
N HIS A 378 17.75 -36.18 -36.62
CA HIS A 378 18.86 -36.33 -37.57
C HIS A 378 18.45 -37.14 -38.80
N ARG A 379 17.74 -38.27 -38.61
CA ARG A 379 17.26 -39.09 -39.73
C ARG A 379 16.25 -38.36 -40.61
N GLU A 380 15.33 -37.59 -40.04
CA GLU A 380 14.41 -36.75 -40.81
C GLU A 380 15.14 -35.65 -41.59
N THR A 381 16.14 -35.01 -40.99
CA THR A 381 16.93 -33.95 -41.62
C THR A 381 17.78 -34.48 -42.79
N GLU A 382 18.36 -35.67 -42.66
CA GLU A 382 19.08 -36.34 -43.75
C GLU A 382 18.14 -36.80 -44.87
N ALA A 383 16.94 -37.29 -44.55
CA ALA A 383 15.94 -37.65 -45.56
C ALA A 383 15.45 -36.43 -46.36
N ILE A 384 15.29 -35.29 -45.70
CA ILE A 384 14.92 -34.00 -46.34
C ILE A 384 16.07 -33.46 -47.21
N ARG A 385 17.33 -33.57 -46.75
CA ARG A 385 18.50 -33.17 -47.57
C ARG A 385 18.70 -34.08 -48.77
N GLY A 386 18.54 -35.40 -48.59
CA GLY A 386 18.66 -36.38 -49.67
C GLY A 386 17.66 -36.15 -50.80
N THR A 387 16.40 -35.82 -50.46
CA THR A 387 15.34 -35.50 -51.43
C THR A 387 15.56 -34.17 -52.16
N ALA A 388 16.15 -33.16 -51.50
CA ALA A 388 16.51 -31.90 -52.14
C ALA A 388 17.66 -32.06 -53.17
N THR A 389 18.67 -32.90 -52.91
CA THR A 389 19.76 -33.19 -53.87
C THR A 389 19.32 -33.99 -55.10
N THR A 390 18.22 -34.76 -55.01
CA THR A 390 17.68 -35.49 -56.17
C THR A 390 16.82 -34.62 -57.08
N ALA A 391 16.22 -33.53 -56.57
CA ALA A 391 15.39 -32.63 -57.37
C ALA A 391 16.21 -31.70 -58.29
N ASP A 392 17.47 -31.40 -57.94
CA ASP A 392 18.33 -30.45 -58.67
C ASP A 392 19.17 -31.11 -59.80
N ARG A 393 18.99 -32.41 -60.05
CA ARG A 393 19.58 -33.13 -61.20
C ARG A 393 18.56 -33.49 -62.30
N GLY A 394 17.33 -33.01 -62.19
CA GLY A 394 16.21 -33.34 -63.09
C GLY A 394 15.71 -32.21 -63.98
N ALA A 395 16.41 -31.07 -64.07
CA ALA A 395 16.09 -29.98 -64.98
C ALA A 395 17.34 -29.54 -65.76
N ALA A 396 17.64 -30.30 -66.81
CA ALA A 396 18.47 -29.89 -67.95
C ALA A 396 17.72 -30.22 -69.23
#